data_AF-A0AAV0W2K0-F1
#
_entry.id   AF-A0AAV0W2K0-F1
#
_cell.length_a   1.000
_cell.length_b   1.000
_cell.length_c   1.000
_cell.angle_alpha   90.00
_cell.angle_beta   90.00
_cell.angle_gamma   90.00
#
_symmetry.space_group_name_H-M   'P 1'
#
loop_
_entity.id
_entity.type
_entity.pdbx_description
1 polymer ?
#
loop_
_entity_poly.entity_id
_entity_poly.type
_entity_poly.pdbx_seq_one_letter_code
_entity_poly.pdbx_strand_id
1 'polypeptide(L)'
;MLGDKPINRLKSRKPPGLTAKNLISTQFCSSKSWNEEWAKEHVTNKNLITRPGQNMEGMLLPRNQWTTINRLRTGQGRCGSLLFKWRYKESAACDCGEVEQTMKHIVQLYPRRLFEQRIEGIHQVTKEAIE
;
A
#
# COMPACT_ATOMS: atom_id res chain seq x y z
N MET A 1 -26.51 4.57 46.02
CA MET A 1 -25.10 4.91 45.72
C MET A 1 -24.57 3.85 44.76
N LEU A 2 -24.41 4.18 43.49
CA LEU A 2 -23.84 3.26 42.49
C LEU A 2 -22.34 3.19 42.74
N GLY A 3 -21.89 2.09 43.35
CA GLY A 3 -20.47 1.87 43.62
C GLY A 3 -19.65 1.91 42.34
N ASP A 4 -18.53 2.64 42.38
CA ASP A 4 -17.53 2.68 41.33
C ASP A 4 -17.01 1.26 41.08
N LYS A 5 -17.61 0.56 40.11
CA LYS A 5 -17.08 -0.70 39.62
C LYS A 5 -15.69 -0.41 39.03
N PRO A 6 -14.63 -1.11 39.47
CA PRO A 6 -13.31 -0.93 38.89
C PRO A 6 -13.41 -1.24 37.39
N ILE A 7 -13.07 -0.25 36.57
CA ILE A 7 -13.07 -0.40 35.12
C ILE A 7 -12.07 -1.50 34.82
N ASN A 8 -12.57 -2.67 34.40
CA ASN A 8 -11.77 -3.84 34.05
C ASN A 8 -11.07 -3.60 32.68
N ARG A 9 -10.33 -2.49 32.60
CA ARG A 9 -9.64 -2.02 31.39
C ARG A 9 -8.15 -2.29 31.53
N LEU A 10 -7.60 -2.89 30.48
CA LEU A 10 -6.17 -3.02 30.28
C LEU A 10 -5.51 -1.62 30.23
N LYS A 11 -4.44 -1.43 31.02
CA LYS A 11 -3.65 -0.18 31.06
C LYS A 11 -3.17 0.28 29.67
N SER A 12 -2.98 -0.65 28.72
CA SER A 12 -2.58 -0.36 27.34
C SER A 12 -3.67 0.33 26.50
N ARG A 13 -4.95 0.24 26.89
CA ARG A 13 -6.06 0.78 26.11
C ARG A 13 -6.38 2.21 26.52
N LYS A 14 -6.12 3.17 25.63
CA LYS A 14 -6.53 4.56 25.83
C LYS A 14 -8.06 4.67 25.93
N PRO A 15 -8.62 5.50 26.85
CA PRO A 15 -10.05 5.69 26.94
C PRO A 15 -10.65 6.33 25.69
N PRO A 16 -11.63 5.71 24.99
CA PRO A 16 -12.25 6.31 23.82
C PRO A 16 -12.85 7.70 24.12
N GLY A 17 -13.47 7.87 25.29
CA GLY A 17 -14.00 9.17 25.71
C GLY A 17 -12.93 10.24 25.92
N LEU A 18 -11.74 9.86 26.42
CA LEU A 18 -10.62 10.79 26.58
C LEU A 18 -10.01 11.14 25.21
N THR A 19 -9.85 10.15 24.34
CA THR A 19 -9.43 10.36 22.95
C THR A 19 -10.39 11.28 22.21
N ALA A 20 -11.70 11.04 22.29
CA ALA A 20 -12.71 11.89 21.65
C ALA A 20 -12.65 13.35 22.15
N LYS A 21 -12.59 13.56 23.47
CA LYS A 21 -12.42 14.90 24.06
C LYS A 21 -11.16 15.60 23.52
N ASN A 22 -10.04 14.87 23.46
CA ASN A 22 -8.79 15.41 22.94
C ASN A 22 -8.91 15.79 21.45
N LEU A 23 -9.46 14.91 20.61
CA LEU A 23 -9.66 15.17 19.18
C LEU A 23 -10.55 16.38 18.92
N ILE A 24 -11.63 16.54 19.71
CA ILE A 24 -12.50 17.72 19.63
C ILE A 24 -11.73 18.97 20.07
N SER A 25 -11.03 18.93 21.20
CA SER A 25 -10.28 20.09 21.73
C SER A 25 -9.14 20.56 20.82
N THR A 26 -8.51 19.62 20.11
CA THR A 26 -7.40 19.91 19.18
C THR A 26 -7.89 20.22 17.76
N GLN A 27 -9.21 20.23 17.53
CA GLN A 27 -9.83 20.37 16.21
C GLN A 27 -9.19 19.43 15.18
N PHE A 28 -8.95 18.19 15.59
CA PHE A 28 -8.25 17.22 14.77
C PHE A 28 -9.01 16.96 13.46
N CYS A 29 -8.33 17.14 12.34
CA CYS A 29 -8.82 16.82 11.01
C CYS A 29 -8.06 15.61 10.47
N SER A 30 -8.73 14.47 10.36
CA SER A 30 -8.15 13.23 9.88
C SER A 30 -7.57 13.38 8.47
N SER A 31 -8.31 14.00 7.55
CA SER A 31 -7.85 14.23 6.18
C SER A 31 -6.57 15.08 6.13
N LYS A 32 -6.46 16.10 6.98
CA LYS A 32 -5.26 16.93 7.07
C LYS A 32 -4.07 16.12 7.60
N SER A 33 -4.26 15.43 8.72
CA SER A 33 -3.22 14.58 9.32
C SER A 33 -2.70 13.53 8.34
N TRP A 34 -3.60 12.82 7.64
CA TRP A 34 -3.24 11.81 6.65
C TRP A 34 -2.51 12.40 5.44
N ASN A 35 -2.93 13.57 4.95
CA ASN A 35 -2.23 14.23 3.86
C ASN A 35 -0.81 14.66 4.25
N GLU A 36 -0.63 15.17 5.48
CA GLU A 36 0.68 15.56 6.01
C GLU A 36 1.61 14.35 6.22
N GLU A 37 1.08 13.24 6.71
CA GLU A 37 1.81 11.98 6.86
C GLU A 37 2.19 11.41 5.48
N TRP A 38 1.22 11.32 4.57
CA TRP A 38 1.47 10.88 3.19
C TRP A 38 2.51 11.74 2.48
N ALA A 39 2.50 13.06 2.69
CA ALA A 39 3.47 13.97 2.11
C ALA A 39 4.90 13.68 2.59
N LYS A 40 5.10 13.24 3.84
CA LYS A 40 6.42 12.93 4.42
C LYS A 40 6.92 11.53 4.04
N GLU A 41 6.02 10.59 3.79
CA GLU A 41 6.38 9.20 3.54
C GLU A 41 7.09 9.00 2.20
N HIS A 42 8.07 8.08 2.19
CA HIS A 42 8.81 7.69 0.99
C HIS A 42 8.41 6.28 0.53
N VAL A 43 7.28 6.23 -0.19
CA VAL A 43 6.71 4.97 -0.68
C VAL A 43 6.94 4.78 -2.18
N THR A 44 7.02 3.52 -2.60
CA THR A 44 7.11 3.14 -4.01
C THR A 44 5.90 3.65 -4.79
N ASN A 45 6.15 4.27 -5.95
CA ASN A 45 5.14 4.83 -6.85
C ASN A 45 4.15 5.81 -6.17
N LYS A 46 4.64 6.60 -5.21
CA LYS A 46 3.86 7.63 -4.51
C LYS A 46 3.08 8.56 -5.45
N ASN A 47 3.66 8.84 -6.62
CA ASN A 47 3.06 9.67 -7.67
C ASN A 47 1.74 9.13 -8.24
N LEU A 48 1.46 7.83 -8.08
CA LEU A 48 0.18 7.24 -8.51
C LEU A 48 -0.98 7.60 -7.59
N ILE A 49 -0.73 8.06 -6.36
CA ILE A 49 -1.77 8.43 -5.40
C ILE A 49 -1.66 9.92 -5.12
N THR A 50 -2.52 10.67 -5.79
CA THR A 50 -2.63 12.13 -5.66
C THR A 50 -3.21 12.52 -4.30
N ARG A 51 -4.20 11.77 -3.80
CA ARG A 51 -4.86 11.99 -2.50
C ARG A 51 -5.16 10.65 -1.81
N PRO A 52 -4.71 10.40 -0.57
CA PRO A 52 -4.97 9.14 0.14
C PRO A 52 -6.45 8.78 0.32
N GLY A 53 -7.34 9.77 0.32
CA GLY A 53 -8.79 9.57 0.48
C GLY A 53 -9.56 9.36 -0.83
N GLN A 54 -8.90 9.35 -1.98
CA GLN A 54 -9.59 9.18 -3.27
C GLN A 54 -9.88 7.70 -3.55
N ASN A 55 -11.01 7.43 -4.20
CA ASN A 55 -11.23 6.13 -4.79
C ASN A 55 -10.19 5.88 -5.88
N MET A 56 -9.62 4.69 -5.86
CA MET A 56 -8.59 4.28 -6.79
C MET A 56 -9.21 3.52 -7.95
N GLU A 57 -8.70 3.73 -9.15
CA GLU A 57 -9.12 2.99 -10.34
C GLU A 57 -9.05 1.49 -10.12
N GLY A 58 -10.07 0.76 -10.55
CA GLY A 58 -10.18 -0.69 -10.35
C GLY A 58 -10.72 -1.14 -8.98
N MET A 59 -11.13 -0.23 -8.10
CA MET A 59 -11.72 -0.57 -6.79
C MET A 59 -12.99 -1.43 -6.89
N LEU A 60 -13.71 -1.35 -8.02
CA LEU A 60 -14.90 -2.15 -8.30
C LEU A 60 -14.59 -3.50 -8.99
N LEU A 61 -13.33 -3.78 -9.31
CA LEU A 61 -12.95 -5.06 -9.89
C LEU A 61 -13.10 -6.21 -8.88
N PRO A 62 -13.23 -7.45 -9.37
CA PRO A 62 -13.07 -8.65 -8.56
C PRO A 62 -11.82 -8.57 -7.66
N ARG A 63 -11.96 -9.07 -6.43
CA ARG A 63 -10.94 -8.96 -5.37
C ARG A 63 -9.56 -9.44 -5.82
N ASN A 64 -9.48 -10.50 -6.62
CA ASN A 64 -8.23 -11.05 -7.13
C ASN A 64 -7.49 -10.06 -8.05
N GLN A 65 -8.21 -9.39 -8.96
CA GLN A 65 -7.64 -8.38 -9.85
C GLN A 65 -7.25 -7.13 -9.04
N TRP A 66 -8.17 -6.64 -8.20
CA TRP A 66 -7.94 -5.48 -7.33
C TRP A 66 -6.69 -5.63 -6.45
N THR A 67 -6.53 -6.79 -5.82
CA THR A 67 -5.37 -7.06 -4.95
C THR A 67 -4.07 -7.20 -5.75
N THR A 68 -4.12 -7.77 -6.94
CA THR A 68 -2.96 -7.88 -7.84
C THR A 68 -2.47 -6.51 -8.30
N ILE A 69 -3.39 -5.64 -8.73
CA ILE A 69 -3.08 -4.26 -9.14
C ILE A 69 -2.46 -3.48 -7.98
N ASN A 70 -3.02 -3.57 -6.77
CA ASN A 70 -2.47 -2.85 -5.62
C ASN A 70 -1.10 -3.34 -5.16
N ARG A 71 -0.85 -4.65 -5.30
CA ARG A 71 0.49 -5.23 -5.11
C ARG A 71 1.48 -4.58 -6.08
N LEU A 72 1.16 -4.55 -7.37
CA LEU A 72 1.97 -3.89 -8.39
C LEU A 72 2.22 -2.40 -8.09
N ARG A 73 1.17 -1.65 -7.74
CA ARG A 73 1.26 -0.22 -7.36
C ARG A 73 2.22 0.02 -6.21
N THR A 74 2.20 -0.84 -5.19
CA THR A 74 3.06 -0.71 -4.00
C THR A 74 4.44 -1.35 -4.17
N GLY A 75 4.76 -1.86 -5.37
CA GLY A 75 5.99 -2.61 -5.61
C GLY A 75 6.07 -3.92 -4.83
N GLN A 76 4.95 -4.40 -4.30
CA GLN A 76 4.84 -5.64 -3.54
C GLN A 76 4.37 -6.75 -4.48
N GLY A 77 4.88 -7.96 -4.32
CA GLY A 77 4.48 -9.06 -5.18
C GLY A 77 5.45 -10.23 -5.13
N ARG A 78 5.34 -11.10 -6.13
CA ARG A 78 6.26 -12.24 -6.28
C ARG A 78 7.39 -11.85 -7.23
N CYS A 79 8.35 -11.09 -6.73
CA CYS A 79 9.59 -10.76 -7.44
C CYS A 79 10.80 -11.37 -6.72
N GLY A 80 11.91 -11.55 -7.45
CA GLY A 80 13.15 -12.12 -6.91
C GLY A 80 13.62 -11.42 -5.65
N SER A 81 13.57 -10.08 -5.58
CA SER A 81 13.98 -9.33 -4.40
C SER A 81 13.18 -9.67 -3.13
N LEU A 82 11.85 -9.78 -3.22
CA LEU A 82 11.00 -10.14 -2.09
C LEU A 82 11.14 -11.62 -1.71
N LEU A 83 11.28 -12.51 -2.70
CA LEU A 83 11.51 -13.94 -2.44
C LEU A 83 12.85 -14.18 -1.76
N PHE A 84 13.91 -13.46 -2.16
CA PHE A 84 15.21 -13.48 -1.49
C PHE A 84 15.12 -12.90 -0.08
N LYS A 85 14.46 -11.74 0.10
CA LYS A 85 14.22 -11.13 1.42
C LYS A 85 13.52 -12.08 2.39
N TRP A 86 12.60 -12.90 1.90
CA TRP A 86 11.88 -13.90 2.69
C TRP A 86 12.56 -15.28 2.75
N ARG A 87 13.79 -15.41 2.21
CA ARG A 87 14.56 -16.66 2.18
C ARG A 87 13.87 -17.82 1.45
N TYR A 88 13.00 -17.51 0.49
CA TYR A 88 12.44 -18.50 -0.44
C TYR A 88 13.33 -18.72 -1.67
N LYS A 89 14.32 -17.85 -1.88
CA LYS A 89 15.35 -17.96 -2.92
C LYS A 89 16.70 -17.62 -2.32
N GLU A 90 17.74 -18.22 -2.88
CA GLU A 90 19.15 -17.94 -2.55
C GLU A 90 19.66 -16.64 -3.19
N SER A 91 18.95 -16.09 -4.18
CA SER A 91 19.34 -14.85 -4.87
C SER A 91 18.13 -14.04 -5.34
N ALA A 92 18.30 -12.73 -5.37
CA ALA A 92 17.34 -11.78 -5.92
C ALA A 92 17.44 -11.62 -7.46
N ALA A 93 18.46 -12.21 -8.08
CA ALA A 93 18.77 -12.01 -9.49
C ALA A 93 17.66 -12.46 -10.44
N CYS A 94 17.55 -11.77 -11.56
CA CYS A 94 16.67 -12.10 -12.66
C CYS A 94 17.38 -13.02 -13.66
N ASP A 95 16.60 -13.84 -14.36
CA ASP A 95 17.05 -14.70 -15.47
C ASP A 95 17.55 -13.92 -16.69
N CYS A 96 17.28 -12.60 -16.78
CA CYS A 96 17.88 -11.72 -17.79
C CYS A 96 19.27 -11.19 -17.41
N GLY A 97 19.84 -11.61 -16.28
CA GLY A 97 21.16 -11.15 -15.80
C GLY A 97 21.12 -9.92 -14.88
N GLU A 98 19.95 -9.33 -14.62
CA GLU A 98 19.82 -8.24 -13.65
C GLU A 98 20.10 -8.75 -12.22
N VAL A 99 20.85 -7.97 -11.44
CA VAL A 99 21.28 -8.38 -10.08
C VAL A 99 20.11 -8.46 -9.11
N GLU A 100 19.09 -7.62 -9.31
CA GLU A 100 17.89 -7.58 -8.47
C GLU A 100 16.60 -7.49 -9.31
N GLN A 101 15.81 -8.56 -9.28
CA GLN A 101 14.48 -8.58 -9.88
C GLN A 101 13.46 -7.93 -8.93
N THR A 102 13.18 -6.65 -9.14
CA THR A 102 12.09 -5.92 -8.48
C THR A 102 10.77 -5.99 -9.26
N MET A 103 9.65 -5.60 -8.64
CA MET A 103 8.38 -5.46 -9.37
C MET A 103 8.49 -4.43 -10.51
N LYS A 104 9.21 -3.32 -10.30
CA LYS A 104 9.49 -2.33 -11.35
C LYS A 104 10.24 -2.97 -12.51
N HIS A 105 11.25 -3.78 -12.21
CA HIS A 105 12.00 -4.50 -13.24
C HIS A 105 11.08 -5.40 -14.07
N ILE A 106 10.23 -6.21 -13.42
CA ILE A 106 9.29 -7.10 -14.11
C ILE A 106 8.33 -6.34 -15.03
N VAL A 107 7.75 -5.23 -14.54
CA VAL A 107 6.71 -4.48 -15.27
C VAL A 107 7.30 -3.60 -16.39
N GLN A 108 8.46 -2.99 -16.16
CA GLN A 108 8.93 -1.86 -16.96
C GLN A 108 10.25 -2.08 -17.71
N LEU A 109 11.03 -3.09 -17.33
CA LEU A 109 12.41 -3.26 -17.82
C LEU A 109 12.68 -4.65 -18.38
N TYR A 110 11.96 -5.68 -17.92
CA TYR A 110 12.22 -7.06 -18.31
C TYR A 110 11.73 -7.32 -19.75
N PRO A 111 12.62 -7.59 -20.72
CA PRO A 111 12.27 -7.56 -22.14
C PRO A 111 11.16 -8.54 -22.57
N ARG A 112 11.04 -9.69 -21.89
CA ARG A 112 10.04 -10.72 -22.27
C ARG A 112 8.66 -10.50 -21.63
N ARG A 113 8.55 -9.63 -20.61
CA ARG A 113 7.29 -9.34 -19.90
C ARG A 113 7.03 -7.84 -19.79
N LEU A 114 7.69 -7.06 -20.66
CA LEU A 114 7.51 -5.63 -20.68
C LEU A 114 6.04 -5.33 -20.97
N PHE A 115 5.40 -4.61 -20.07
CA PHE A 115 4.09 -4.05 -20.33
C PHE A 115 4.29 -2.65 -20.89
N GLU A 116 3.90 -2.42 -22.15
CA GLU A 116 4.19 -1.18 -22.88
C GLU A 116 3.64 0.06 -22.16
N GLN A 117 2.44 -0.06 -21.59
CA GLN A 117 1.79 1.02 -20.83
C GLN A 117 2.33 1.13 -19.39
N ARG A 118 3.30 0.29 -19.00
CA ARG A 118 4.05 0.34 -17.73
C ARG A 118 3.11 0.38 -16.51
N ILE A 119 3.57 0.99 -15.40
CA ILE A 119 2.77 0.99 -14.17
C ILE A 119 1.55 1.91 -14.28
N GLU A 120 1.62 2.88 -15.20
CA GLU A 120 0.59 3.85 -15.49
C GLU A 120 -0.65 3.18 -16.09
N GLY A 121 -0.49 2.29 -17.07
CA GLY A 121 -1.60 1.52 -17.66
C GLY A 121 -2.25 0.56 -16.66
N ILE A 122 -1.43 -0.10 -15.83
CA ILE A 122 -1.92 -0.93 -14.71
C ILE A 122 -2.69 -0.06 -13.69
N HIS A 123 -2.19 1.14 -13.42
CA HIS A 123 -2.85 2.06 -12.50
C HIS A 123 -4.17 2.57 -13.07
N GLN A 124 -4.25 2.86 -14.37
CA GLN A 124 -5.47 3.31 -15.06
C GLN A 124 -6.43 2.16 -15.39
N VAL A 125 -6.02 0.91 -15.15
CA VAL A 125 -6.86 -0.27 -15.34
C VAL A 125 -7.34 -0.34 -16.80
N THR A 126 -6.39 -0.18 -17.72
CA THR A 126 -6.64 -0.29 -19.16
C THR A 126 -7.08 -1.72 -19.51
N LYS A 127 -7.74 -1.89 -20.66
CA LYS A 127 -8.25 -3.21 -21.07
C LYS A 127 -7.12 -4.24 -21.15
N GLU A 128 -5.98 -3.81 -21.70
CA GLU A 128 -4.78 -4.65 -21.83
C GLU A 128 -4.16 -5.03 -20.47
N ALA A 129 -4.47 -4.31 -19.40
CA ALA A 129 -4.00 -4.64 -18.05
C ALA A 129 -4.89 -5.63 -17.29
N ILE A 130 -6.12 -5.87 -17.78
CA ILE A 130 -7.12 -6.74 -17.12
C ILE A 130 -7.31 -8.06 -17.87
N GLU A 131 -7.02 -8.09 -19.18
CA GLU A 131 -7.01 -9.29 -20.04
C GLU A 131 -5.88 -10.26 -19.70
#